data_AF-A0A0H4QXG1-F1
#
_entry.id   AF-A0A0H4QXG1-F1
#
_cell.length_a   1.000
_cell.length_b   1.000
_cell.length_c   1.000
_cell.angle_alpha   90.00
_cell.angle_beta   90.00
_cell.angle_gamma   90.00
#
_symmetry.space_group_name_H-M   'P 1'
#
loop_
_entity.id
_entity.type
_entity.pdbx_description
1 polymer ?
#
loop_
_entity_poly.entity_id
_entity_poly.type
_entity_poly.pdbx_seq_one_letter_code
_entity_poly.pdbx_strand_id
1 'polypeptide(L)'
;MKELLQTLDKLAKIYEQFDLLDFRAHKVIPLTFNKKDSKKLLPQNKRLYFSYQYLDSEKTRLTNLALNQIIDLKDDSFKANPELHPKLIDKALKLKNIDETHKTNAPNMPRRNRKINKLKQLIALIDDENLTLCRGYLTQIQVLIHSHIPQLSPQRNHPYAEQELLNNLDFRTDLMQFDYDRYLYEDFEPESFLRYLIYGHVQRIPSYVKSFDARDFVPEAEECGFSGIAYLITIDGISECYVTFKGTEADMDYTERSRTKRMEKFILEGYKDWNYNVNAILVGNTLGLDQMNAAEKFMTYLEDAVPEGCKMYGLGHSLGGHFVQTLQLVSNCFDKGYTLNSAPVQLKQVQLIKPDLIPDKDWKHLFTITKDKTITSDLNKEIQKLLPRLYPEIINESFEQDLTQVFYELPYTIWVGQKWEFNFSEWKYPFKIHPRQYMDLPEINSYQRLFEEFFARTQNATTGRQIMRTGISFAWDRMQQLRRDIDKPETARYFFDYSNYLYQSGIFKDEPKDVSKYFNEDTESSIWKSSRREWPFLRSLNRDMLELSIYFHIIYGSKHFLKKNPRKKI
;
A
#
# COMPACT_ATOMS: atom_id res chain seq x y z
N MET A 1 -18.26 32.81 -5.09
CA MET A 1 -17.66 32.06 -3.95
C MET A 1 -18.46 30.82 -3.55
N LYS A 2 -19.70 30.93 -3.03
CA LYS A 2 -20.53 29.73 -2.70
C LYS A 2 -20.71 28.77 -3.89
N GLU A 3 -20.95 29.31 -5.08
CA GLU A 3 -21.06 28.52 -6.31
C GLU A 3 -19.75 27.81 -6.71
N LEU A 4 -18.60 28.44 -6.43
CA LEU A 4 -17.28 27.83 -6.65
C LEU A 4 -17.11 26.63 -5.73
N LEU A 5 -17.35 26.78 -4.42
CA LEU A 5 -17.26 25.67 -3.46
C LEU A 5 -18.15 24.50 -3.86
N GLN A 6 -19.41 24.77 -4.25
CA GLN A 6 -20.30 23.72 -4.75
C GLN A 6 -19.77 23.03 -6.02
N THR A 7 -19.06 23.75 -6.87
CA THR A 7 -18.45 23.20 -8.08
C THR A 7 -17.23 22.33 -7.73
N LEU A 8 -16.37 22.78 -6.81
CA LEU A 8 -15.23 22.02 -6.30
C LEU A 8 -15.68 20.74 -5.58
N ASP A 9 -16.73 20.81 -4.75
CA ASP A 9 -17.29 19.64 -4.05
C ASP A 9 -17.89 18.62 -5.03
N LYS A 10 -18.56 19.09 -6.08
CA LYS A 10 -19.05 18.21 -7.16
C LYS A 10 -17.90 17.56 -7.89
N LEU A 11 -16.82 18.29 -8.15
CA LEU A 11 -15.64 17.77 -8.82
C LEU A 11 -14.93 16.70 -7.95
N ALA A 12 -14.79 16.94 -6.64
CA ALA A 12 -14.27 15.95 -5.69
C ALA A 12 -15.09 14.65 -5.73
N LYS A 13 -16.42 14.76 -5.72
CA LYS A 13 -17.32 13.60 -5.87
C LYS A 13 -17.14 12.87 -7.19
N ILE A 14 -16.87 13.57 -8.29
CA ILE A 14 -16.56 12.91 -9.58
C ILE A 14 -15.28 12.08 -9.46
N TYR A 15 -14.24 12.58 -8.80
CA TYR A 15 -13.02 11.80 -8.56
C TYR A 15 -13.26 10.57 -7.68
N GLU A 16 -14.10 10.66 -6.65
CA GLU A 16 -14.53 9.49 -5.86
C GLU A 16 -15.30 8.46 -6.71
N GLN A 17 -16.12 8.92 -7.65
CA GLN A 17 -16.82 8.02 -8.57
C GLN A 17 -15.87 7.36 -9.57
N PHE A 18 -14.79 8.04 -9.97
CA PHE A 18 -13.73 7.43 -10.75
C PHE A 18 -12.99 6.34 -9.97
N ASP A 19 -12.60 6.57 -8.71
CA ASP A 19 -12.03 5.53 -7.84
C ASP A 19 -12.95 4.30 -7.78
N LEU A 20 -14.25 4.53 -7.58
CA LEU A 20 -15.23 3.46 -7.51
C LEU A 20 -15.39 2.74 -8.86
N LEU A 21 -15.28 3.46 -9.97
CA LEU A 21 -15.31 2.88 -11.31
C LEU A 21 -14.08 2.01 -11.56
N ASP A 22 -12.91 2.50 -11.18
CA ASP A 22 -11.65 1.78 -11.29
C ASP A 22 -11.68 0.49 -10.46
N PHE A 23 -12.14 0.60 -9.22
CA PHE A 23 -12.35 -0.53 -8.34
C PHE A 23 -13.30 -1.57 -8.96
N ARG A 24 -14.41 -1.12 -9.57
CA ARG A 24 -15.36 -2.00 -10.27
C ARG A 24 -14.73 -2.65 -11.49
N ALA A 25 -13.84 -1.96 -12.21
CA ALA A 25 -13.12 -2.50 -13.35
C ALA A 25 -12.13 -3.59 -12.92
N HIS A 26 -11.33 -3.33 -11.88
CA HIS A 26 -10.41 -4.31 -11.30
C HIS A 26 -11.15 -5.54 -10.76
N LYS A 27 -12.26 -5.34 -10.04
CA LYS A 27 -13.08 -6.43 -9.49
C LYS A 27 -13.58 -7.44 -10.54
N VAL A 28 -13.73 -7.02 -11.80
CA VAL A 28 -14.20 -7.90 -12.88
C VAL A 28 -13.07 -8.59 -13.65
N ILE A 29 -11.80 -8.25 -13.40
CA ILE A 29 -10.63 -8.92 -13.99
C ILE A 29 -10.67 -10.44 -13.79
N PRO A 30 -11.04 -10.99 -12.61
CA PRO A 30 -11.09 -12.45 -12.43
C PRO A 30 -12.01 -13.20 -13.37
N LEU A 31 -13.04 -12.55 -13.92
CA LEU A 31 -13.94 -13.17 -14.91
C LEU A 31 -13.21 -13.50 -16.23
N THR A 32 -11.98 -13.01 -16.41
CA THR A 32 -11.18 -13.26 -17.59
C THR A 32 -10.41 -14.58 -17.54
N PHE A 33 -10.24 -15.18 -16.35
CA PHE A 33 -9.40 -16.37 -16.18
C PHE A 33 -10.10 -17.67 -16.60
N ASN A 34 -11.43 -17.70 -16.65
CA ASN A 34 -12.20 -18.84 -17.16
C ASN A 34 -13.12 -18.44 -18.32
N LYS A 35 -13.08 -19.23 -19.40
CA LYS A 35 -13.97 -19.07 -20.57
C LYS A 35 -15.45 -19.05 -20.19
N LYS A 36 -15.89 -19.87 -19.22
CA LYS A 36 -17.30 -19.94 -18.78
C LYS A 36 -17.77 -18.61 -18.19
N ASP A 37 -16.95 -17.98 -17.36
CA ASP A 37 -17.27 -16.73 -16.66
C ASP A 37 -17.11 -15.49 -17.55
N SER A 38 -16.22 -15.57 -18.56
CA SER A 38 -15.96 -14.49 -19.53
C SER A 38 -17.20 -14.02 -20.33
N LYS A 39 -18.29 -14.80 -20.32
CA LYS A 39 -19.57 -14.42 -20.94
C LYS A 39 -20.16 -13.15 -20.29
N LYS A 40 -20.01 -13.00 -18.96
CA LYS A 40 -20.53 -11.86 -18.18
C LYS A 40 -19.76 -10.55 -18.40
N LEU A 41 -18.56 -10.62 -18.98
CA LEU A 41 -17.67 -9.47 -19.12
C LEU A 41 -18.17 -8.41 -20.12
N LEU A 42 -18.82 -8.82 -21.22
CA LEU A 42 -19.21 -7.87 -22.26
C LEU A 42 -20.31 -6.89 -21.80
N PRO A 43 -21.41 -7.33 -21.17
CA PRO A 43 -22.38 -6.41 -20.57
C PRO A 43 -21.78 -5.51 -19.49
N GLN A 44 -20.86 -6.03 -18.67
CA GLN A 44 -20.19 -5.25 -17.62
C GLN A 44 -19.32 -4.16 -18.23
N ASN A 45 -18.48 -4.49 -19.22
CA ASN A 45 -17.67 -3.50 -19.93
C ASN A 45 -18.53 -2.37 -20.49
N LYS A 46 -19.65 -2.68 -21.16
CA LYS A 46 -20.54 -1.64 -21.71
C LYS A 46 -21.02 -0.66 -20.64
N ARG A 47 -21.43 -1.16 -19.47
CA ARG A 47 -21.88 -0.33 -18.34
C ARG A 47 -20.75 0.53 -17.79
N LEU A 48 -19.58 -0.07 -17.58
CA LEU A 48 -18.42 0.63 -17.04
C LEU A 48 -17.91 1.72 -18.00
N TYR A 49 -17.89 1.46 -19.31
CA TYR A 49 -17.56 2.47 -20.32
C TYR A 49 -18.57 3.63 -20.36
N PHE A 50 -19.86 3.34 -20.22
CA PHE A 50 -20.87 4.39 -20.14
C PHE A 50 -20.64 5.27 -18.90
N SER A 51 -20.34 4.65 -17.75
CA SER A 51 -19.96 5.39 -16.55
C SER A 51 -18.71 6.25 -16.79
N TYR A 52 -17.67 5.70 -17.40
CA TYR A 52 -16.46 6.46 -17.75
C TYR A 52 -16.76 7.68 -18.61
N GLN A 53 -17.50 7.51 -19.72
CA GLN A 53 -17.83 8.61 -20.64
C GLN A 53 -18.62 9.73 -19.94
N TYR A 54 -19.54 9.36 -19.06
CA TYR A 54 -20.27 10.33 -18.25
C TYR A 54 -19.32 11.08 -17.29
N LEU A 55 -18.47 10.34 -16.57
CA LEU A 55 -17.54 10.92 -15.60
C LEU A 55 -16.49 11.83 -16.25
N ASP A 56 -15.88 11.42 -17.38
CA ASP A 56 -14.93 12.26 -18.13
C ASP A 56 -15.59 13.56 -18.62
N SER A 57 -16.78 13.46 -19.22
CA SER A 57 -17.52 14.63 -19.68
C SER A 57 -17.86 15.59 -18.54
N GLU A 58 -18.32 15.05 -17.39
CA GLU A 58 -18.70 15.87 -16.25
C GLU A 58 -17.48 16.46 -15.53
N LYS A 59 -16.39 15.70 -15.42
CA LYS A 59 -15.09 16.18 -14.94
C LYS A 59 -14.60 17.36 -15.79
N THR A 60 -14.58 17.19 -17.11
CA THR A 60 -14.14 18.24 -18.05
C THR A 60 -15.00 19.49 -17.89
N ARG A 61 -16.33 19.32 -17.81
CA ARG A 61 -17.28 20.44 -17.64
C ARG A 61 -17.05 21.18 -16.32
N LEU A 62 -16.91 20.46 -15.22
CA LEU A 62 -16.72 21.03 -13.87
C LEU A 62 -15.35 21.68 -13.72
N THR A 63 -14.30 21.12 -14.31
CA THR A 63 -12.94 21.69 -14.29
C THR A 63 -12.91 23.05 -14.99
N ASN A 64 -13.51 23.13 -16.19
CA ASN A 64 -13.62 24.39 -16.92
C ASN A 64 -14.51 25.41 -16.18
N LEU A 65 -15.61 24.95 -15.58
CA LEU A 65 -16.49 25.82 -14.79
C LEU A 65 -15.76 26.38 -13.57
N ALA A 66 -15.02 25.55 -12.84
CA ALA A 66 -14.23 25.96 -11.68
C ALA A 66 -13.17 27.00 -12.06
N LEU A 67 -12.44 26.78 -13.16
CA LEU A 67 -11.45 27.74 -13.65
C LEU A 67 -12.09 29.10 -13.96
N ASN A 68 -13.20 29.11 -14.71
CA ASN A 68 -13.89 30.36 -15.04
C ASN A 68 -14.40 31.08 -13.78
N GLN A 69 -15.00 30.34 -12.86
CA GLN A 69 -15.45 30.88 -11.58
C GLN A 69 -14.32 31.45 -10.72
N ILE A 70 -13.11 30.87 -10.79
CA ILE A 70 -11.92 31.37 -10.11
C ILE A 70 -11.40 32.64 -10.79
N ILE A 71 -11.33 32.68 -12.12
CA ILE A 71 -10.89 33.87 -12.87
C ILE A 71 -11.81 35.06 -12.59
N ASP A 72 -13.13 34.84 -12.61
CA ASP A 72 -14.13 35.88 -12.40
C ASP A 72 -14.37 36.22 -10.92
N LEU A 73 -13.70 35.53 -10.01
CA LEU A 73 -13.90 35.68 -8.58
C LEU A 73 -13.46 37.08 -8.12
N LYS A 74 -14.35 37.76 -7.41
CA LYS A 74 -14.07 39.03 -6.74
C LYS A 74 -14.30 38.85 -5.25
N ASP A 75 -13.26 39.04 -4.44
CA ASP A 75 -13.30 38.92 -3.00
C ASP A 75 -12.32 39.93 -2.37
N ASP A 76 -12.70 40.54 -1.24
CA ASP A 76 -11.86 41.53 -0.57
C ASP A 76 -10.58 40.90 0.02
N SER A 77 -10.57 39.59 0.28
CA SER A 77 -9.35 38.85 0.68
C SER A 77 -8.22 38.97 -0.34
N PHE A 78 -8.53 39.18 -1.63
CA PHE A 78 -7.50 39.39 -2.67
C PHE A 78 -6.82 40.75 -2.57
N LYS A 79 -7.46 41.75 -1.95
CA LYS A 79 -6.80 43.02 -1.64
C LYS A 79 -5.83 42.85 -0.46
N ALA A 80 -6.22 42.05 0.53
CA ALA A 80 -5.39 41.76 1.70
C ALA A 80 -4.21 40.83 1.37
N ASN A 81 -4.39 39.90 0.44
CA ASN A 81 -3.33 39.03 -0.09
C ASN A 81 -3.37 39.01 -1.63
N PRO A 82 -2.62 39.91 -2.31
CA PRO A 82 -2.61 40.01 -3.77
C PRO A 82 -2.13 38.75 -4.50
N GLU A 83 -1.39 37.86 -3.84
CA GLU A 83 -0.90 36.62 -4.45
C GLU A 83 -1.94 35.49 -4.44
N LEU A 84 -2.98 35.58 -3.62
CA LEU A 84 -3.96 34.51 -3.45
C LEU A 84 -4.71 34.20 -4.74
N HIS A 85 -5.22 35.24 -5.42
CA HIS A 85 -5.99 35.06 -6.66
C HIS A 85 -5.14 34.49 -7.80
N PRO A 86 -3.92 35.00 -8.09
CA PRO A 86 -3.00 34.35 -9.02
C PRO A 86 -2.67 32.89 -8.67
N LYS A 87 -2.46 32.56 -7.39
CA LYS A 87 -2.19 31.17 -6.97
C LYS A 87 -3.39 30.26 -7.23
N LEU A 88 -4.62 30.69 -6.93
CA LEU A 88 -5.83 29.94 -7.26
C LEU A 88 -5.96 29.68 -8.76
N ILE A 89 -5.68 30.71 -9.59
CA ILE A 89 -5.69 30.58 -11.05
C ILE A 89 -4.61 29.59 -11.52
N ASP A 90 -3.37 29.66 -11.00
CA ASP A 90 -2.30 28.71 -11.33
C ASP A 90 -2.72 27.25 -11.07
N LYS A 91 -3.26 26.97 -9.88
CA LYS A 91 -3.69 25.60 -9.54
C LYS A 91 -4.85 25.13 -10.42
N ALA A 92 -5.81 26.00 -10.71
CA ALA A 92 -6.94 25.68 -11.59
C ALA A 92 -6.48 25.45 -13.05
N LEU A 93 -5.49 26.21 -13.53
CA LEU A 93 -4.88 26.00 -14.84
C LEU A 93 -4.10 24.69 -14.89
N LYS A 94 -3.35 24.34 -13.85
CA LYS A 94 -2.65 23.04 -13.77
C LYS A 94 -3.65 21.88 -13.81
N LEU A 95 -4.75 21.97 -13.05
CA LEU A 95 -5.82 20.99 -13.08
C LEU A 95 -6.43 20.84 -14.49
N LYS A 96 -6.73 21.96 -15.15
CA LYS A 96 -7.24 21.97 -16.52
C LYS A 96 -6.24 21.38 -17.52
N ASN A 97 -4.96 21.72 -17.40
CA ASN A 97 -3.92 21.21 -18.30
C ASN A 97 -3.78 19.69 -18.19
N ILE A 98 -3.89 19.12 -16.98
CA ILE A 98 -3.91 17.65 -16.80
C ILE A 98 -5.15 17.06 -17.52
N ASP A 99 -6.31 17.67 -17.34
CA ASP A 99 -7.56 17.25 -18.00
C ASP A 99 -7.52 17.34 -19.54
N GLU A 100 -6.79 18.30 -20.11
CA GLU A 100 -6.65 18.43 -21.56
C GLU A 100 -5.57 17.49 -22.13
N THR A 101 -4.52 17.21 -21.38
CA THR A 101 -3.35 16.47 -21.87
C THR A 101 -3.54 14.96 -21.92
N HIS A 102 -4.35 14.35 -21.05
CA HIS A 102 -4.61 12.90 -21.11
C HIS A 102 -5.17 12.46 -22.47
N LYS A 103 -6.01 13.30 -23.09
CA LYS A 103 -6.63 13.04 -24.42
C LYS A 103 -5.63 12.97 -25.59
N THR A 104 -4.37 13.35 -25.40
CA THR A 104 -3.36 13.42 -26.47
C THR A 104 -2.52 12.14 -26.64
N ASN A 105 -2.43 11.30 -25.61
CA ASN A 105 -1.61 10.09 -25.63
C ASN A 105 -2.50 8.84 -25.61
N ALA A 106 -3.11 8.51 -26.75
CA ALA A 106 -3.86 7.26 -26.85
C ALA A 106 -2.94 6.07 -26.48
N PRO A 107 -3.27 5.26 -25.45
CA PRO A 107 -2.41 4.17 -25.02
C PRO A 107 -2.14 3.22 -26.19
N ASN A 108 -0.93 2.66 -26.26
CA ASN A 108 -0.55 1.72 -27.32
C ASN A 108 -1.43 0.46 -27.24
N MET A 109 -2.46 0.42 -28.08
CA MET A 109 -3.60 -0.48 -27.89
C MET A 109 -3.41 -1.86 -28.53
N PRO A 110 -3.82 -2.95 -27.86
CA PRO A 110 -3.78 -4.28 -28.45
C PRO A 110 -4.80 -4.40 -29.59
N ARG A 111 -4.31 -4.63 -30.82
CA ARG A 111 -5.09 -4.71 -32.09
C ARG A 111 -6.29 -5.68 -32.13
N ARG A 112 -6.47 -6.55 -31.14
CA ARG A 112 -7.51 -7.60 -31.14
C ARG A 112 -8.73 -7.18 -30.32
N ASN A 113 -9.93 -7.25 -30.91
CA ASN A 113 -11.22 -6.96 -30.26
C ASN A 113 -11.65 -8.09 -29.28
N ARG A 114 -10.91 -8.29 -28.19
CA ARG A 114 -11.25 -9.25 -27.12
C ARG A 114 -11.95 -8.52 -25.97
N LYS A 115 -12.88 -9.20 -25.28
CA LYS A 115 -13.60 -8.63 -24.13
C LYS A 115 -12.66 -8.13 -23.03
N ILE A 116 -11.60 -8.89 -22.74
CA ILE A 116 -10.57 -8.48 -21.78
C ILE A 116 -9.83 -7.21 -22.22
N ASN A 117 -9.55 -7.05 -23.52
CA ASN A 117 -8.84 -5.87 -24.02
C ASN A 117 -9.69 -4.60 -23.85
N LYS A 118 -11.02 -4.70 -23.92
CA LYS A 118 -11.91 -3.59 -23.59
C LYS A 118 -11.85 -3.23 -22.10
N LEU A 119 -11.80 -4.22 -21.21
CA LEU A 119 -11.65 -3.93 -19.77
C LEU A 119 -10.31 -3.24 -19.50
N LYS A 120 -9.21 -3.76 -20.05
CA LYS A 120 -7.88 -3.17 -19.92
C LYS A 120 -7.79 -1.77 -20.51
N GLN A 121 -8.44 -1.55 -21.64
CA GLN A 121 -8.53 -0.23 -22.23
C GLN A 121 -9.28 0.72 -21.30
N LEU A 122 -10.36 0.29 -20.65
CA LEU A 122 -11.03 1.11 -19.65
C LEU A 122 -10.12 1.45 -18.46
N ILE A 123 -9.42 0.47 -17.90
CA ILE A 123 -8.49 0.71 -16.78
C ILE A 123 -7.40 1.70 -17.21
N ALA A 124 -6.77 1.47 -18.37
CA ALA A 124 -5.77 2.38 -18.91
C ALA A 124 -6.32 3.80 -19.17
N LEU A 125 -7.59 3.94 -19.58
CA LEU A 125 -8.24 5.24 -19.72
C LEU A 125 -8.41 5.92 -18.36
N ILE A 126 -8.77 5.17 -17.31
CA ILE A 126 -8.91 5.71 -15.95
C ILE A 126 -7.55 6.10 -15.36
N ASP A 127 -6.51 5.28 -15.56
CA ASP A 127 -5.15 5.57 -15.12
C ASP A 127 -4.61 6.86 -15.78
N ASP A 128 -4.92 7.06 -17.07
CA ASP A 128 -4.51 8.23 -17.85
C ASP A 128 -5.19 9.53 -17.38
N GLU A 129 -6.34 9.45 -16.69
CA GLU A 129 -6.98 10.61 -16.05
C GLU A 129 -6.10 11.26 -14.97
N ASN A 130 -5.08 10.53 -14.48
CA ASN A 130 -4.13 10.99 -13.48
C ASN A 130 -4.83 11.58 -12.23
N LEU A 131 -5.75 10.79 -11.69
CA LEU A 131 -6.66 11.20 -10.62
C LEU A 131 -5.94 11.66 -9.34
N THR A 132 -4.75 11.13 -9.06
CA THR A 132 -3.92 11.55 -7.93
C THR A 132 -3.49 13.00 -8.08
N LEU A 133 -2.93 13.39 -9.24
CA LEU A 133 -2.58 14.80 -9.51
C LEU A 133 -3.82 15.69 -9.53
N CYS A 134 -4.91 15.23 -10.15
CA CYS A 134 -6.15 16.00 -10.22
C CYS A 134 -6.71 16.31 -8.83
N ARG A 135 -6.72 15.31 -7.93
CA ARG A 135 -7.10 15.50 -6.53
C ARG A 135 -6.13 16.41 -5.80
N GLY A 136 -4.83 16.21 -5.94
CA GLY A 136 -3.81 17.07 -5.33
C GLY A 136 -4.04 18.56 -5.64
N TYR A 137 -4.22 18.92 -6.91
CA TYR A 137 -4.49 20.31 -7.29
C TYR A 137 -5.87 20.81 -6.83
N LEU A 138 -6.91 19.96 -6.87
CA LEU A 138 -8.21 20.33 -6.32
C LEU A 138 -8.11 20.63 -4.81
N THR A 139 -7.40 19.79 -4.06
CA THR A 139 -7.19 19.97 -2.63
C THR A 139 -6.35 21.21 -2.35
N GLN A 140 -5.31 21.50 -3.13
CA GLN A 140 -4.56 22.76 -3.01
C GLN A 140 -5.45 23.99 -3.19
N ILE A 141 -6.39 23.98 -4.15
CA ILE A 141 -7.38 25.07 -4.31
C ILE A 141 -8.24 25.19 -3.04
N GLN A 142 -8.74 24.07 -2.51
CA GLN A 142 -9.58 24.06 -1.33
C GLN A 142 -8.83 24.52 -0.07
N VAL A 143 -7.57 24.13 0.11
CA VAL A 143 -6.67 24.60 1.17
C VAL A 143 -6.48 26.11 1.08
N LEU A 144 -6.17 26.64 -0.10
CA LEU A 144 -6.00 28.10 -0.31
C LEU A 144 -7.26 28.88 0.10
N ILE A 145 -8.44 28.40 -0.30
CA ILE A 145 -9.72 29.01 0.06
C ILE A 145 -9.96 28.92 1.57
N HIS A 146 -9.77 27.73 2.16
CA HIS A 146 -9.99 27.48 3.58
C HIS A 146 -9.10 28.37 4.47
N SER A 147 -7.79 28.44 4.16
CA SER A 147 -6.82 29.16 4.97
C SER A 147 -6.97 30.68 4.93
N HIS A 148 -7.52 31.24 3.84
CA HIS A 148 -7.59 32.70 3.65
C HIS A 148 -9.01 33.26 3.76
N ILE A 149 -10.04 32.41 3.70
CA ILE A 149 -11.44 32.83 3.68
C ILE A 149 -12.27 31.98 4.67
N PRO A 150 -11.94 32.03 5.98
CA PRO A 150 -12.48 31.11 6.99
C PRO A 150 -14.01 31.21 7.16
N GLN A 151 -14.63 32.33 6.81
CA GLN A 151 -16.09 32.49 6.81
C GLN A 151 -16.82 31.48 5.90
N LEU A 152 -16.11 30.84 4.98
CA LEU A 152 -16.65 29.83 4.07
C LEU A 152 -16.56 28.41 4.62
N SER A 153 -15.98 28.23 5.80
CA SER A 153 -15.81 26.95 6.45
C SER A 153 -16.68 26.89 7.71
N PRO A 154 -18.02 26.79 7.55
CA PRO A 154 -18.92 26.74 8.69
C PRO A 154 -18.58 25.53 9.56
N GLN A 155 -18.47 25.76 10.86
CA GLN A 155 -18.24 24.71 11.82
C GLN A 155 -19.57 24.10 12.26
N ARG A 156 -19.58 22.79 12.49
CA ARG A 156 -20.75 22.14 13.12
C ARG A 156 -20.91 22.65 14.56
N ASN A 157 -22.15 22.63 15.06
CA ASN A 157 -22.50 23.16 16.38
C ASN A 157 -22.00 22.31 17.55
N HIS A 158 -21.91 20.98 17.36
CA HIS A 158 -21.47 20.09 18.42
C HIS A 158 -19.93 20.12 18.52
N PRO A 159 -19.35 19.99 19.73
CA PRO A 159 -17.91 19.93 19.90
C PRO A 159 -17.33 18.63 19.34
N TYR A 160 -16.03 18.64 19.08
CA TYR A 160 -15.25 17.44 18.77
C TYR A 160 -15.31 16.42 19.93
N ALA A 161 -15.46 15.15 19.57
CA ALA A 161 -15.37 14.05 20.54
C ALA A 161 -14.04 13.31 20.36
N GLU A 162 -13.49 12.81 21.46
CA GLU A 162 -12.27 12.00 21.44
C GLU A 162 -12.44 10.81 20.47
N GLN A 163 -11.40 10.54 19.68
CA GLN A 163 -11.33 9.48 18.67
C GLN A 163 -12.31 9.63 17.51
N GLU A 164 -12.99 10.76 17.35
CA GLU A 164 -13.92 10.94 16.24
C GLU A 164 -13.21 10.88 14.88
N LEU A 165 -12.01 11.47 14.77
CA LEU A 165 -11.15 11.31 13.59
C LEU A 165 -10.65 9.87 13.43
N LEU A 166 -10.16 9.24 14.50
CA LEU A 166 -9.71 7.83 14.47
C LEU A 166 -10.82 6.86 14.03
N ASN A 167 -12.07 7.12 14.39
CA ASN A 167 -13.22 6.29 14.01
C ASN A 167 -13.73 6.58 12.59
N ASN A 168 -13.24 7.64 11.94
CA ASN A 168 -13.57 7.96 10.55
C ASN A 168 -12.63 7.19 9.60
N LEU A 169 -13.19 6.22 8.88
CA LEU A 169 -12.48 5.41 7.90
C LEU A 169 -11.79 6.26 6.83
N ASP A 170 -12.53 7.20 6.23
CA ASP A 170 -12.02 8.00 5.11
C ASP A 170 -10.87 8.90 5.61
N PHE A 171 -10.97 9.49 6.81
CA PHE A 171 -9.85 10.23 7.44
C PHE A 171 -8.59 9.36 7.62
N ARG A 172 -8.71 8.16 8.20
CA ARG A 172 -7.55 7.28 8.40
C ARG A 172 -6.88 6.92 7.08
N THR A 173 -7.67 6.61 6.05
CA THR A 173 -7.10 6.26 4.73
C THR A 173 -6.50 7.46 4.03
N ASP A 174 -7.12 8.64 4.13
CA ASP A 174 -6.60 9.88 3.54
C ASP A 174 -5.31 10.32 4.23
N LEU A 175 -5.21 10.16 5.56
CA LEU A 175 -4.01 10.49 6.31
C LEU A 175 -2.86 9.53 5.99
N MET A 176 -3.11 8.22 5.89
CA MET A 176 -2.09 7.28 5.42
C MET A 176 -1.68 7.53 3.97
N GLN A 177 -2.62 7.93 3.10
CA GLN A 177 -2.36 8.24 1.70
C GLN A 177 -1.56 9.53 1.53
N PHE A 178 -1.76 10.51 2.43
CA PHE A 178 -1.05 11.78 2.41
C PHE A 178 0.47 11.62 2.48
N ASP A 179 0.97 10.62 3.23
CA ASP A 179 2.41 10.36 3.30
C ASP A 179 3.03 9.98 1.94
N TYR A 180 2.25 9.33 1.06
CA TYR A 180 2.65 9.01 -0.31
C TYR A 180 2.50 10.22 -1.24
N ASP A 181 1.44 11.02 -1.01
CA ASP A 181 1.08 12.16 -1.85
C ASP A 181 1.74 13.49 -1.42
N ARG A 182 2.62 13.48 -0.40
CA ARG A 182 3.21 14.70 0.20
C ARG A 182 3.93 15.59 -0.82
N TYR A 183 4.53 15.01 -1.86
CA TYR A 183 5.17 15.74 -2.96
C TYR A 183 4.22 16.69 -3.71
N LEU A 184 2.91 16.46 -3.63
CA LEU A 184 1.90 17.35 -4.21
C LEU A 184 1.70 18.62 -3.40
N TYR A 185 2.24 18.70 -2.18
CA TYR A 185 1.98 19.78 -1.24
C TYR A 185 3.25 20.53 -0.84
N GLU A 186 4.35 20.40 -1.59
CA GLU A 186 5.62 21.12 -1.34
C GLU A 186 5.45 22.66 -1.32
N ASP A 187 4.42 23.19 -2.00
CA ASP A 187 4.09 24.62 -1.99
C ASP A 187 3.36 25.08 -0.69
N PHE A 188 3.07 24.16 0.22
CA PHE A 188 2.29 24.39 1.43
C PHE A 188 2.99 23.82 2.66
N GLU A 189 2.77 24.45 3.82
CA GLU A 189 3.05 23.80 5.09
C GLU A 189 2.13 22.58 5.25
N PRO A 190 2.65 21.38 5.60
CA PRO A 190 1.84 20.19 5.85
C PRO A 190 0.65 20.45 6.79
N GLU A 191 0.83 21.32 7.78
CA GLU A 191 -0.18 21.74 8.73
C GLU A 191 -1.39 22.41 8.06
N SER A 192 -1.19 23.15 6.95
CA SER A 192 -2.28 23.79 6.21
C SER A 192 -3.17 22.75 5.54
N PHE A 193 -2.56 21.72 4.96
CA PHE A 193 -3.29 20.59 4.39
C PHE A 193 -4.04 19.83 5.47
N LEU A 194 -3.38 19.50 6.58
CA LEU A 194 -3.99 18.75 7.69
C LEU A 194 -5.18 19.49 8.29
N ARG A 195 -5.09 20.82 8.46
CA ARG A 195 -6.21 21.66 8.90
C ARG A 195 -7.43 21.49 7.99
N TYR A 196 -7.22 21.52 6.68
CA TYR A 196 -8.29 21.32 5.70
C TYR A 196 -8.82 19.87 5.71
N LEU A 197 -7.94 18.87 5.78
CA LEU A 197 -8.33 17.47 5.85
C LEU A 197 -9.21 17.19 7.08
N ILE A 198 -8.79 17.65 8.25
CA ILE A 198 -9.56 17.55 9.50
C ILE A 198 -10.91 18.25 9.34
N TYR A 199 -10.92 19.48 8.83
CA TYR A 199 -12.16 20.22 8.59
C TYR A 199 -13.11 19.46 7.65
N GLY A 200 -12.61 18.89 6.56
CA GLY A 200 -13.39 18.11 5.61
C GLY A 200 -14.13 16.94 6.27
N HIS A 201 -13.48 16.27 7.22
CA HIS A 201 -14.00 15.06 7.87
C HIS A 201 -14.90 15.31 9.09
N VAL A 202 -14.60 16.31 9.92
CA VAL A 202 -15.35 16.55 11.17
C VAL A 202 -16.04 17.91 11.24
N GLN A 203 -15.83 18.78 10.25
CA GLN A 203 -16.41 20.13 10.18
C GLN A 203 -16.13 20.95 11.45
N ARG A 204 -14.94 20.75 12.04
CA ARG A 204 -14.36 21.52 13.13
C ARG A 204 -12.97 21.98 12.70
N ILE A 205 -12.56 23.17 13.16
CA ILE A 205 -11.25 23.71 12.82
C ILE A 205 -10.32 23.43 14.00
N PRO A 206 -9.18 22.74 13.79
CA PRO A 206 -8.23 22.51 14.87
C PRO A 206 -7.61 23.84 15.34
N SER A 207 -7.51 24.01 16.66
CA SER A 207 -6.79 25.16 17.23
C SER A 207 -5.29 25.02 17.02
N TYR A 208 -4.78 23.79 17.01
CA TYR A 208 -3.37 23.49 16.84
C TYR A 208 -3.17 22.27 15.94
N VAL A 209 -2.17 22.35 15.05
CA VAL A 209 -1.69 21.23 14.23
C VAL A 209 -0.18 21.39 14.11
N LYS A 210 0.56 20.30 14.33
CA LYS A 210 1.99 20.23 14.08
C LYS A 210 2.39 18.84 13.59
N SER A 211 3.27 18.79 12.61
CA SER A 211 3.87 17.57 12.10
C SER A 211 5.29 17.37 12.65
N PHE A 212 5.67 16.10 12.81
CA PHE A 212 7.02 15.66 13.17
C PHE A 212 7.42 14.55 12.20
N ASP A 213 8.42 14.78 11.35
CA ASP A 213 8.96 13.76 10.46
C ASP A 213 10.10 13.02 11.14
N ALA A 214 10.07 11.69 11.19
CA ALA A 214 11.12 10.90 11.79
C ALA A 214 12.50 11.21 11.22
N ARG A 215 12.59 11.56 9.93
CA ARG A 215 13.87 11.87 9.26
C ARG A 215 14.48 13.19 9.72
N ASP A 216 13.69 14.07 10.34
CA ASP A 216 14.19 15.33 10.90
C ASP A 216 14.82 15.14 12.30
N PHE A 217 14.48 14.05 13.01
CA PHE A 217 14.86 13.83 14.41
C PHE A 217 15.72 12.58 14.64
N VAL A 218 15.66 11.61 13.72
CA VAL A 218 16.39 10.34 13.81
C VAL A 218 17.36 10.26 12.61
N PRO A 219 18.66 10.57 12.81
CA PRO A 219 19.63 10.68 11.70
C PRO A 219 19.73 9.45 10.81
N GLU A 220 19.63 8.24 11.39
CA GLU A 220 19.71 6.98 10.67
C GLU A 220 18.43 6.60 9.90
N ALA A 221 17.31 7.32 10.09
CA ALA A 221 16.03 6.98 9.47
C ALA A 221 16.09 7.00 7.94
N GLU A 222 16.71 8.02 7.34
CA GLU A 222 16.89 8.10 5.89
C GLU A 222 17.84 7.00 5.38
N GLU A 223 18.90 6.70 6.12
CA GLU A 223 19.90 5.70 5.73
C GLU A 223 19.28 4.29 5.67
N CYS A 224 18.51 3.90 6.69
CA CYS A 224 17.86 2.60 6.75
C CYS A 224 16.54 2.53 5.95
N GLY A 225 16.03 3.67 5.47
CA GLY A 225 14.79 3.76 4.69
C GLY A 225 13.52 3.95 5.53
N PHE A 226 13.65 4.07 6.86
CA PHE A 226 12.52 4.31 7.73
C PHE A 226 11.81 5.64 7.39
N SER A 227 10.49 5.60 7.40
CA SER A 227 9.62 6.76 7.15
C SER A 227 8.41 6.67 8.07
N GLY A 228 8.31 7.63 8.98
CA GLY A 228 7.16 7.81 9.87
C GLY A 228 6.95 9.28 10.16
N ILE A 229 5.69 9.68 10.26
CA ILE A 229 5.31 11.07 10.53
C ILE A 229 4.26 11.07 11.64
N ALA A 230 4.43 11.95 12.62
CA ALA A 230 3.46 12.16 13.68
C ALA A 230 2.73 13.50 13.50
N TYR A 231 1.43 13.48 13.69
CA TYR A 231 0.55 14.64 13.54
C TYR A 231 -0.13 14.94 14.88
N LEU A 232 0.40 15.95 15.60
CA LEU A 232 -0.19 16.44 16.83
C LEU A 232 -1.29 17.45 16.50
N ILE A 233 -2.51 17.14 16.92
CA ILE A 233 -3.73 17.87 16.58
C ILE A 233 -4.46 18.22 17.87
N THR A 234 -4.90 19.48 18.00
CA THR A 234 -5.80 19.91 19.07
C THR A 234 -7.10 20.47 18.47
N ILE A 235 -8.24 19.91 18.87
CA ILE A 235 -9.58 20.38 18.48
C ILE A 235 -10.41 20.50 19.75
N ASP A 236 -11.01 21.67 19.97
CA ASP A 236 -11.87 21.93 21.14
C ASP A 236 -11.23 21.56 22.50
N GLY A 237 -9.90 21.71 22.60
CA GLY A 237 -9.12 21.39 23.80
C GLY A 237 -8.70 19.92 23.94
N ILE A 238 -9.16 19.03 23.06
CA ILE A 238 -8.75 17.62 23.01
C ILE A 238 -7.49 17.52 22.15
N SER A 239 -6.41 16.95 22.68
CA SER A 239 -5.15 16.76 21.96
C SER A 239 -4.90 15.29 21.63
N GLU A 240 -4.71 15.00 20.34
CA GLU A 240 -4.49 13.66 19.80
C GLU A 240 -3.28 13.69 18.87
N CYS A 241 -2.44 12.67 18.93
CA CYS A 241 -1.27 12.50 18.09
C CYS A 241 -1.45 11.27 17.21
N TYR A 242 -1.48 11.46 15.89
CA TYR A 242 -1.61 10.38 14.91
C TYR A 242 -0.23 10.07 14.33
N VAL A 243 0.33 8.91 14.65
CA VAL A 243 1.62 8.45 14.16
C VAL A 243 1.39 7.51 12.98
N THR A 244 1.79 7.96 11.81
CA THR A 244 1.70 7.23 10.54
C THR A 244 3.04 6.62 10.18
N PHE A 245 3.03 5.35 9.77
CA PHE A 245 4.22 4.67 9.23
C PHE A 245 3.97 4.27 7.78
N LYS A 246 4.95 4.56 6.92
CA LYS A 246 4.84 4.28 5.48
C LYS A 246 5.02 2.79 5.19
N GLY A 247 4.26 2.28 4.22
CA GLY A 247 4.42 0.95 3.64
C GLY A 247 5.48 0.91 2.52
N THR A 248 5.69 -0.26 1.93
CA THR A 248 6.70 -0.50 0.87
C THR A 248 6.24 -0.06 -0.53
N GLU A 249 5.28 0.87 -0.63
CA GLU A 249 4.89 1.39 -1.93
C GLU A 249 5.90 2.45 -2.37
N ALA A 250 6.62 2.16 -3.44
CA ALA A 250 7.59 3.08 -3.99
C ALA A 250 6.85 4.18 -4.77
N ASP A 251 6.98 5.43 -4.33
CA ASP A 251 6.50 6.58 -5.08
C ASP A 251 7.56 7.03 -6.08
N MET A 252 7.14 7.24 -7.32
CA MET A 252 7.96 8.06 -8.21
C MET A 252 7.83 9.51 -7.78
N ASP A 253 8.93 10.08 -7.30
CA ASP A 253 9.05 11.52 -7.05
C ASP A 253 8.85 12.28 -8.37
N TYR A 254 7.69 12.88 -8.61
CA TYR A 254 7.42 13.60 -9.86
C TYR A 254 7.95 15.04 -9.86
N THR A 255 8.50 15.54 -8.75
CA THR A 255 9.08 16.90 -8.64
C THR A 255 10.51 16.91 -9.17
N GLU A 256 11.22 15.78 -9.12
CA GLU A 256 12.49 15.59 -9.82
C GLU A 256 12.29 15.50 -11.34
N ARG A 257 12.78 16.52 -12.05
CA ARG A 257 12.65 16.62 -13.52
C ARG A 257 13.40 15.50 -14.24
N SER A 258 14.52 15.05 -13.69
CA SER A 258 15.35 13.98 -14.28
C SER A 258 14.72 12.61 -14.07
N ARG A 259 14.24 12.00 -15.16
CA ARG A 259 13.75 10.61 -15.17
C ARG A 259 14.75 9.62 -14.57
N THR A 260 16.04 9.82 -14.80
CA THR A 260 17.09 8.92 -14.30
C THR A 260 17.23 9.01 -12.78
N LYS A 261 17.20 10.22 -12.22
CA LYS A 261 17.28 10.42 -10.77
C LYS A 261 16.02 9.91 -10.05
N ARG A 262 14.85 10.13 -10.65
CA ARG A 262 13.58 9.55 -10.18
C ARG A 262 13.66 8.03 -10.08
N MET A 263 14.12 7.38 -11.14
CA MET A 263 14.28 5.93 -11.18
C MET A 263 15.29 5.44 -10.15
N GLU A 264 16.40 6.15 -9.97
CA GLU A 264 17.42 5.82 -8.97
C GLU A 264 16.87 5.87 -7.53
N LYS A 265 16.20 6.97 -7.17
CA LYS A 265 15.54 7.13 -5.85
C LYS A 265 14.47 6.06 -5.62
N PHE A 266 13.63 5.81 -6.63
CA PHE A 266 12.61 4.78 -6.60
C PHE A 266 13.20 3.38 -6.32
N ILE A 267 14.28 3.01 -7.03
CA ILE A 267 14.93 1.70 -6.84
C ILE A 267 15.56 1.60 -5.45
N LEU A 268 16.22 2.67 -4.97
CA LEU A 268 16.91 2.66 -3.69
C LEU A 268 15.95 2.58 -2.50
N GLU A 269 14.92 3.43 -2.46
CA GLU A 269 13.92 3.40 -1.38
C GLU A 269 13.18 2.05 -1.37
N GLY A 270 12.69 1.60 -2.54
CA GLY A 270 12.04 0.29 -2.64
C GLY A 270 12.96 -0.87 -2.25
N TYR A 271 14.27 -0.78 -2.57
CA TYR A 271 15.23 -1.78 -2.13
C TYR A 271 15.40 -1.82 -0.61
N LYS A 272 15.52 -0.67 0.06
CA LYS A 272 15.68 -0.60 1.52
C LYS A 272 14.47 -1.21 2.23
N ASP A 273 13.26 -0.87 1.79
CA ASP A 273 12.03 -1.41 2.36
C ASP A 273 11.91 -2.92 2.14
N TRP A 274 12.23 -3.41 0.95
CA TRP A 274 12.22 -4.85 0.70
C TRP A 274 13.34 -5.58 1.45
N ASN A 275 14.51 -4.97 1.61
CA ASN A 275 15.59 -5.51 2.42
C ASN A 275 15.14 -5.69 3.87
N TYR A 276 14.45 -4.69 4.42
CA TYR A 276 13.84 -4.80 5.74
C TYR A 276 12.76 -5.88 5.76
N ASN A 277 11.77 -5.86 4.86
CA ASN A 277 10.71 -6.87 4.80
C ASN A 277 11.27 -8.30 4.80
N VAL A 278 12.32 -8.57 4.01
CA VAL A 278 12.92 -9.90 3.97
C VAL A 278 13.63 -10.22 5.29
N ASN A 279 14.56 -9.38 5.73
CA ASN A 279 15.39 -9.68 6.89
C ASN A 279 14.61 -9.65 8.21
N ALA A 280 13.73 -8.66 8.38
CA ALA A 280 12.91 -8.47 9.56
C ALA A 280 11.69 -9.39 9.60
N ILE A 281 10.90 -9.44 8.51
CA ILE A 281 9.57 -10.08 8.53
C ILE A 281 9.63 -11.52 8.04
N LEU A 282 10.27 -11.76 6.88
CA LEU A 282 10.36 -13.12 6.32
C LEU A 282 11.32 -14.02 7.11
N VAL A 283 12.49 -13.51 7.49
CA VAL A 283 13.56 -14.32 8.10
C VAL A 283 13.61 -14.14 9.62
N GLY A 284 13.52 -12.90 10.09
CA GLY A 284 13.70 -12.52 11.49
C GLY A 284 15.16 -12.61 11.94
N ASN A 285 16.09 -12.11 11.12
CA ASN A 285 17.52 -12.08 11.44
C ASN A 285 17.96 -10.69 11.97
N THR A 286 19.22 -10.59 12.38
CA THR A 286 19.79 -9.36 12.97
C THR A 286 20.01 -8.22 11.96
N LEU A 287 19.94 -8.49 10.65
CA LEU A 287 20.14 -7.48 9.61
C LEU A 287 18.88 -6.62 9.38
N GLY A 288 17.75 -6.99 9.96
CA GLY A 288 16.47 -6.29 9.86
C GLY A 288 16.08 -5.49 11.09
N LEU A 289 17.05 -4.97 11.86
CA LEU A 289 16.75 -4.23 13.09
C LEU A 289 16.73 -2.70 12.90
N ASP A 290 17.46 -2.19 11.91
CA ASP A 290 17.76 -0.76 11.81
C ASP A 290 16.52 0.14 11.68
N GLN A 291 15.53 -0.24 10.86
CA GLN A 291 14.30 0.55 10.74
C GLN A 291 13.45 0.48 12.02
N MET A 292 13.43 -0.65 12.73
CA MET A 292 12.68 -0.76 13.98
C MET A 292 13.35 0.03 15.10
N ASN A 293 14.69 0.01 15.18
CA ASN A 293 15.44 0.83 16.12
C ASN A 293 15.20 2.33 15.86
N ALA A 294 15.17 2.76 14.60
CA ALA A 294 14.82 4.12 14.22
C ALA A 294 13.38 4.47 14.62
N ALA A 295 12.44 3.52 14.47
CA ALA A 295 11.06 3.69 14.89
C ALA A 295 10.92 3.83 16.40
N GLU A 296 11.61 3.01 17.21
CA GLU A 296 11.61 3.13 18.68
C GLU A 296 12.17 4.48 19.13
N LYS A 297 13.28 4.95 18.53
CA LYS A 297 13.85 6.28 18.82
C LYS A 297 12.89 7.41 18.48
N PHE A 298 12.18 7.29 17.35
CA PHE A 298 11.16 8.26 16.99
C PHE A 298 10.01 8.27 18.01
N MET A 299 9.55 7.10 18.47
CA MET A 299 8.53 7.03 19.52
C MET A 299 8.99 7.66 20.83
N THR A 300 10.23 7.40 21.26
CA THR A 300 10.81 8.06 22.45
C THR A 300 10.86 9.58 22.29
N TYR A 301 11.26 10.08 21.12
CA TYR A 301 11.20 11.52 20.84
C TYR A 301 9.77 12.08 20.97
N LEU A 302 8.77 11.34 20.45
CA LEU A 302 7.39 11.77 20.51
C LEU A 302 6.84 11.80 21.93
N GLU A 303 7.21 10.85 22.78
CA GLU A 303 6.81 10.82 24.21
C GLU A 303 7.21 12.13 24.93
N ASP A 304 8.36 12.70 24.60
CA ASP A 304 8.82 13.99 25.14
C ASP A 304 8.21 15.21 24.40
N ALA A 305 7.94 15.08 23.10
CA ALA A 305 7.50 16.18 22.25
C ALA A 305 5.98 16.46 22.32
N VAL A 306 5.17 15.46 22.70
CA VAL A 306 3.71 15.62 22.81
C VAL A 306 3.29 16.05 24.22
N PRO A 307 2.22 16.86 24.38
CA PRO A 307 1.75 17.27 25.70
C PRO A 307 1.31 16.09 26.57
N GLU A 308 1.50 16.22 27.88
CA GLU A 308 0.98 15.25 28.85
C GLU A 308 -0.54 15.08 28.70
N GLY A 309 -1.01 13.83 28.71
CA GLY A 309 -2.42 13.49 28.50
C GLY A 309 -2.88 13.48 27.03
N CYS A 310 -2.00 13.79 26.08
CA CYS A 310 -2.27 13.60 24.65
C CYS A 310 -2.41 12.10 24.33
N LYS A 311 -3.45 11.75 23.58
CA LYS A 311 -3.68 10.37 23.13
C LYS A 311 -2.88 10.07 21.87
N MET A 312 -2.17 8.95 21.85
CA MET A 312 -1.31 8.56 20.73
C MET A 312 -1.89 7.39 19.96
N TYR A 313 -2.08 7.57 18.65
CA TYR A 313 -2.70 6.59 17.77
C TYR A 313 -1.77 6.17 16.64
N GLY A 314 -1.53 4.88 16.49
CA GLY A 314 -0.70 4.32 15.41
C GLY A 314 -1.53 4.00 14.17
N LEU A 315 -1.12 4.47 13.00
CA LEU A 315 -1.70 4.16 11.69
C LEU A 315 -0.64 3.57 10.77
N GLY A 316 -0.98 2.50 10.04
CA GLY A 316 -0.01 1.90 9.13
C GLY A 316 -0.61 0.98 8.08
N HIS A 317 -0.06 1.05 6.87
CA HIS A 317 -0.41 0.16 5.75
C HIS A 317 0.78 -0.74 5.40
N SER A 318 0.53 -2.01 5.07
CA SER A 318 1.58 -2.96 4.66
C SER A 318 2.72 -3.03 5.69
N LEU A 319 3.96 -2.69 5.31
CA LEU A 319 5.11 -2.55 6.23
C LEU A 319 4.85 -1.55 7.38
N GLY A 320 4.16 -0.43 7.12
CA GLY A 320 3.72 0.50 8.16
C GLY A 320 2.86 -0.16 9.22
N GLY A 321 1.99 -1.09 8.81
CA GLY A 321 1.17 -1.87 9.73
C GLY A 321 1.97 -2.88 10.56
N HIS A 322 3.12 -3.36 10.06
CA HIS A 322 4.07 -4.15 10.84
C HIS A 322 4.72 -3.31 11.94
N PHE A 323 5.09 -2.05 11.67
CA PHE A 323 5.63 -1.13 12.69
C PHE A 323 4.63 -0.88 13.81
N VAL A 324 3.37 -0.53 13.49
CA VAL A 324 2.33 -0.31 14.51
C VAL A 324 2.17 -1.52 15.43
N GLN A 325 2.05 -2.72 14.86
CA GLN A 325 1.87 -3.95 15.64
C GLN A 325 3.10 -4.28 16.49
N THR A 326 4.31 -4.16 15.91
CA THR A 326 5.56 -4.53 16.60
C THR A 326 5.87 -3.55 17.71
N LEU A 327 5.80 -2.24 17.45
CA LEU A 327 5.98 -1.19 18.46
C LEU A 327 4.96 -1.30 19.59
N GLN A 328 3.71 -1.64 19.29
CA GLN A 328 2.73 -1.88 20.36
C GLN A 328 3.14 -3.08 21.23
N LEU A 329 3.64 -4.16 20.62
CA LEU A 329 4.06 -5.34 21.35
C LEU A 329 5.30 -5.06 22.22
N VAL A 330 6.31 -4.37 21.69
CA VAL A 330 7.58 -4.13 22.41
C VAL A 330 7.53 -2.94 23.35
N SER A 331 6.84 -1.87 22.99
CA SER A 331 6.93 -0.57 23.68
C SER A 331 5.61 -0.06 24.22
N ASN A 332 4.48 -0.69 23.83
CA ASN A 332 3.16 -0.35 24.37
C ASN A 332 2.80 1.15 24.22
N CYS A 333 3.24 1.75 23.12
CA CYS A 333 3.29 3.20 22.93
C CYS A 333 2.00 3.83 22.38
N PHE A 334 1.03 3.03 21.93
CA PHE A 334 -0.23 3.54 21.38
C PHE A 334 -1.41 3.28 22.33
N ASP A 335 -2.24 4.31 22.51
CA ASP A 335 -3.56 4.18 23.12
C ASP A 335 -4.50 3.35 22.24
N LYS A 336 -4.38 3.51 20.90
CA LYS A 336 -5.09 2.73 19.87
C LYS A 336 -4.26 2.62 18.61
N GLY A 337 -4.46 1.56 17.84
CA GLY A 337 -3.78 1.38 16.56
C GLY A 337 -4.70 0.84 15.50
N TYR A 338 -4.46 1.28 14.26
CA TYR A 338 -5.19 0.84 13.10
C TYR A 338 -4.23 0.50 11.97
N THR A 339 -4.38 -0.70 11.41
CA THR A 339 -3.56 -1.12 10.29
C THR A 339 -4.42 -1.60 9.12
N LEU A 340 -3.90 -1.41 7.91
CA LEU A 340 -4.55 -1.81 6.66
C LEU A 340 -3.64 -2.74 5.85
N ASN A 341 -4.12 -3.95 5.53
CA ASN A 341 -3.36 -4.96 4.78
C ASN A 341 -1.93 -5.15 5.33
N SER A 342 -1.80 -5.15 6.66
CA SER A 342 -0.51 -5.11 7.34
C SER A 342 0.33 -6.36 7.10
N ALA A 343 1.65 -6.18 7.08
CA ALA A 343 2.58 -7.28 7.21
C ALA A 343 2.59 -7.80 8.67
N PRO A 344 2.91 -9.08 8.90
CA PRO A 344 2.87 -9.66 10.24
C PRO A 344 4.02 -9.18 11.14
N VAL A 345 3.88 -9.40 12.44
CA VAL A 345 4.98 -9.32 13.41
C VAL A 345 5.81 -10.59 13.35
N GLN A 346 7.13 -10.47 13.34
CA GLN A 346 8.06 -11.60 13.34
C GLN A 346 8.65 -11.82 14.74
N LEU A 347 8.28 -12.91 15.41
CA LEU A 347 8.64 -13.18 16.81
C LEU A 347 10.15 -13.26 17.05
N LYS A 348 10.92 -13.75 16.08
CA LYS A 348 12.39 -13.75 16.20
C LYS A 348 12.95 -12.33 16.30
N GLN A 349 12.40 -11.43 15.48
CA GLN A 349 12.79 -10.03 15.51
C GLN A 349 12.41 -9.39 16.84
N VAL A 350 11.20 -9.65 17.33
CA VAL A 350 10.74 -9.17 18.65
C VAL A 350 11.69 -9.64 19.77
N GLN A 351 12.10 -10.92 19.75
CA GLN A 351 13.05 -11.43 20.74
C GLN A 351 14.43 -10.76 20.63
N LEU A 352 14.89 -10.42 19.42
CA LEU A 352 16.16 -9.71 19.23
C LEU A 352 16.09 -8.27 19.78
N ILE A 353 14.96 -7.60 19.60
CA ILE A 353 14.74 -6.22 20.06
C ILE A 353 14.53 -6.17 21.57
N LYS A 354 13.66 -7.04 22.08
CA LYS A 354 13.24 -7.08 23.48
C LYS A 354 13.24 -8.50 24.03
N PRO A 355 14.42 -9.08 24.31
CA PRO A 355 14.57 -10.48 24.73
C PRO A 355 13.87 -10.77 26.06
N ASP A 356 13.77 -9.77 26.94
CA ASP A 356 13.15 -9.83 28.26
C ASP A 356 11.63 -9.52 28.25
N LEU A 357 11.02 -9.34 27.06
CA LEU A 357 9.59 -9.07 26.92
C LEU A 357 8.71 -10.12 27.62
N ILE A 358 9.12 -11.38 27.52
CA ILE A 358 8.49 -12.53 28.15
C ILE A 358 9.56 -13.52 28.64
N PRO A 359 9.25 -14.42 29.58
CA PRO A 359 10.18 -15.45 30.03
C PRO A 359 10.68 -16.37 28.90
N ASP A 360 11.92 -16.84 28.99
CA ASP A 360 12.54 -17.77 28.02
C ASP A 360 11.70 -19.03 27.74
N LYS A 361 10.99 -19.54 28.75
CA LYS A 361 10.08 -20.69 28.60
C LYS A 361 8.93 -20.38 27.62
N ASP A 362 8.43 -19.15 27.67
CA ASP A 362 7.28 -18.70 26.88
C ASP A 362 7.76 -18.34 25.46
N TRP A 363 8.97 -17.80 25.31
CA TRP A 363 9.65 -17.70 24.00
C TRP A 363 9.80 -19.07 23.33
N LYS A 364 10.34 -20.06 24.05
CA LYS A 364 10.48 -21.44 23.53
C LYS A 364 9.13 -22.03 23.14
N HIS A 365 8.10 -21.80 23.94
CA HIS A 365 6.75 -22.28 23.64
C HIS A 365 6.17 -21.58 22.40
N LEU A 366 6.27 -20.24 22.32
CA LEU A 366 5.86 -19.46 21.16
C LEU A 366 6.53 -19.96 19.88
N PHE A 367 7.85 -20.13 19.88
CA PHE A 367 8.55 -20.65 18.70
C PHE A 367 8.11 -22.07 18.35
N THR A 368 7.82 -22.91 19.34
CA THR A 368 7.35 -24.28 19.08
C THR A 368 5.99 -24.27 18.38
N ILE A 369 5.01 -23.52 18.91
CA ILE A 369 3.65 -23.48 18.35
C ILE A 369 3.53 -22.65 17.07
N THR A 370 4.53 -21.82 16.76
CA THR A 370 4.55 -20.97 15.55
C THR A 370 5.54 -21.42 14.47
N LYS A 371 6.32 -22.47 14.70
CA LYS A 371 7.27 -23.01 13.72
C LYS A 371 6.58 -23.61 12.49
N ASP A 372 5.46 -24.27 12.69
CA ASP A 372 4.65 -24.87 11.63
C ASP A 372 3.17 -24.64 11.94
N LYS A 373 2.55 -23.69 11.23
CA LYS A 373 1.18 -23.30 11.55
C LYS A 373 0.39 -22.76 10.37
N THR A 374 -0.92 -22.94 10.48
CA THR A 374 -1.94 -22.02 9.97
C THR A 374 -2.63 -21.45 11.19
N ILE A 375 -2.77 -20.12 11.28
CA ILE A 375 -3.27 -19.51 12.52
C ILE A 375 -4.78 -19.71 12.65
N THR A 376 -5.16 -20.72 13.43
CA THR A 376 -6.55 -20.98 13.83
C THR A 376 -6.96 -20.09 15.00
N SER A 377 -8.27 -20.02 15.29
CA SER A 377 -8.75 -19.27 16.47
C SER A 377 -8.17 -19.82 17.78
N ASP A 378 -8.00 -21.13 17.89
CA ASP A 378 -7.48 -21.75 19.10
C ASP A 378 -5.99 -21.53 19.26
N LEU A 379 -5.21 -21.65 18.18
CA LEU A 379 -3.79 -21.31 18.19
C LEU A 379 -3.59 -19.82 18.51
N ASN A 380 -4.44 -18.94 17.98
CA ASN A 380 -4.37 -17.52 18.34
C ASN A 380 -4.61 -17.30 19.83
N LYS A 381 -5.65 -17.91 20.43
CA LYS A 381 -5.90 -17.81 21.88
C LYS A 381 -4.72 -18.32 22.70
N GLU A 382 -4.03 -19.35 22.24
CA GLU A 382 -2.82 -19.85 22.89
C GLU A 382 -1.67 -18.86 22.80
N ILE A 383 -1.39 -18.31 21.60
CA ILE A 383 -0.39 -17.26 21.39
C ILE A 383 -0.66 -16.06 22.32
N GLN A 384 -1.90 -15.56 22.36
CA GLN A 384 -2.29 -14.40 23.16
C GLN A 384 -2.05 -14.60 24.67
N LYS A 385 -2.10 -15.83 25.19
CA LYS A 385 -1.79 -16.13 26.60
C LYS A 385 -0.31 -16.06 26.94
N LEU A 386 0.56 -16.16 25.92
CA LEU A 386 2.02 -16.13 26.07
C LEU A 386 2.59 -14.74 25.86
N LEU A 387 1.82 -13.83 25.25
CA LEU A 387 2.19 -12.43 25.12
C LEU A 387 2.05 -11.71 26.48
N PRO A 388 2.73 -10.56 26.67
CA PRO A 388 2.69 -9.82 27.95
C PRO A 388 1.28 -9.42 28.40
N ARG A 389 0.40 -9.12 27.44
CA ARG A 389 -1.00 -8.81 27.64
C ARG A 389 -1.80 -9.05 26.36
N LEU A 390 -3.12 -8.90 26.45
CA LEU A 390 -3.98 -8.75 25.28
C LEU A 390 -3.87 -7.32 24.74
N TYR A 391 -4.00 -7.14 23.42
CA TYR A 391 -3.91 -5.85 22.72
C TYR A 391 -5.21 -5.49 21.98
N PRO A 392 -6.39 -5.46 22.65
CA PRO A 392 -7.67 -5.21 21.99
C PRO A 392 -7.76 -3.84 21.30
N GLU A 393 -6.90 -2.89 21.66
CA GLU A 393 -6.83 -1.55 21.10
C GLU A 393 -6.20 -1.47 19.71
N ILE A 394 -5.53 -2.53 19.24
CA ILE A 394 -4.99 -2.63 17.88
C ILE A 394 -6.00 -3.35 16.99
N ILE A 395 -6.40 -2.70 15.90
CA ILE A 395 -7.32 -3.24 14.89
C ILE A 395 -6.55 -3.39 13.57
N ASN A 396 -6.46 -4.63 13.08
CA ASN A 396 -5.87 -4.94 11.79
C ASN A 396 -6.98 -5.20 10.76
N GLU A 397 -7.27 -4.22 9.92
CA GLU A 397 -8.20 -4.37 8.80
C GLU A 397 -7.48 -4.92 7.57
N SER A 398 -8.06 -5.90 6.90
CA SER A 398 -7.46 -6.51 5.72
C SER A 398 -8.49 -6.98 4.73
N PHE A 399 -8.14 -6.92 3.45
CA PHE A 399 -8.79 -7.75 2.46
C PHE A 399 -8.39 -9.22 2.75
N GLU A 400 -9.39 -10.09 2.94
CA GLU A 400 -9.19 -11.49 3.39
C GLU A 400 -8.19 -12.27 2.53
N GLN A 401 -8.09 -11.93 1.25
CA GLN A 401 -7.20 -12.61 0.32
C GLN A 401 -6.05 -11.71 -0.17
N ASP A 402 -5.70 -10.68 0.59
CA ASP A 402 -4.55 -9.81 0.30
C ASP A 402 -3.24 -10.60 0.21
N LEU A 403 -2.27 -10.08 -0.55
CA LEU A 403 -0.97 -10.73 -0.73
C LEU A 403 -0.20 -10.88 0.60
N THR A 404 -0.35 -9.95 1.55
CA THR A 404 0.37 -10.03 2.84
C THR A 404 -0.13 -11.16 3.71
N GLN A 405 -1.32 -11.71 3.42
CA GLN A 405 -1.86 -12.87 4.14
C GLN A 405 -0.98 -14.11 3.98
N VAL A 406 -0.24 -14.22 2.87
CA VAL A 406 0.76 -15.29 2.68
C VAL A 406 1.85 -15.21 3.74
N PHE A 407 2.25 -14.01 4.16
CA PHE A 407 3.29 -13.83 5.15
C PHE A 407 2.87 -14.25 6.55
N TYR A 408 1.56 -14.24 6.87
CA TYR A 408 1.05 -14.75 8.14
C TYR A 408 1.12 -16.28 8.27
N GLU A 409 1.29 -17.00 7.15
CA GLU A 409 1.49 -18.45 7.11
C GLU A 409 2.96 -18.85 7.22
N LEU A 410 3.88 -17.88 7.33
CA LEU A 410 5.29 -18.16 7.53
C LEU A 410 5.58 -18.56 8.98
N PRO A 411 6.69 -19.29 9.22
CA PRO A 411 7.12 -19.59 10.57
C PRO A 411 7.31 -18.33 11.41
N TYR A 412 6.89 -18.39 12.67
CA TYR A 412 7.14 -17.38 13.70
C TYR A 412 6.46 -16.02 13.49
N THR A 413 5.60 -15.89 12.47
CA THR A 413 4.86 -14.64 12.21
C THR A 413 3.51 -14.61 12.91
N ILE A 414 3.11 -13.52 13.56
CA ILE A 414 1.80 -13.37 14.23
C ILE A 414 1.14 -12.04 13.87
N TRP A 415 -0.15 -11.86 14.18
CA TRP A 415 -0.73 -10.52 14.31
C TRP A 415 -0.85 -10.15 15.79
N VAL A 416 -0.89 -8.85 16.07
CA VAL A 416 -1.11 -8.30 17.41
C VAL A 416 -2.45 -7.56 17.42
N GLY A 417 -3.29 -7.88 18.39
CA GLY A 417 -4.63 -7.31 18.54
C GLY A 417 -5.73 -8.01 17.74
N GLN A 418 -6.76 -7.26 17.36
CA GLN A 418 -7.92 -7.77 16.63
C GLN A 418 -7.63 -7.87 15.13
N LYS A 419 -8.17 -8.90 14.46
CA LYS A 419 -8.08 -9.03 13.01
C LYS A 419 -9.47 -8.98 12.37
N TRP A 420 -9.68 -7.98 11.51
CA TRP A 420 -10.94 -7.72 10.82
C TRP A 420 -10.73 -7.96 9.32
N GLU A 421 -11.32 -9.02 8.80
CA GLU A 421 -11.14 -9.44 7.41
C GLU A 421 -12.39 -9.10 6.59
N PHE A 422 -12.20 -8.47 5.45
CA PHE A 422 -13.26 -8.05 4.54
C PHE A 422 -13.16 -8.84 3.23
N ASN A 423 -14.31 -9.21 2.68
CA ASN A 423 -14.38 -9.87 1.38
C ASN A 423 -15.72 -9.59 0.69
N PHE A 424 -15.80 -9.87 -0.60
CA PHE A 424 -17.04 -9.92 -1.36
C PHE A 424 -17.63 -11.33 -1.32
N SER A 425 -18.79 -11.46 -0.67
CA SER A 425 -19.56 -12.72 -0.60
C SER A 425 -19.80 -13.41 -1.95
N GLU A 426 -19.90 -12.64 -3.04
CA GLU A 426 -20.20 -13.15 -4.40
C GLU A 426 -18.99 -13.21 -5.33
N TRP A 427 -17.79 -12.89 -4.84
CA TRP A 427 -16.58 -12.79 -5.65
C TRP A 427 -15.66 -13.99 -5.41
N LYS A 428 -15.05 -14.48 -6.49
CA LYS A 428 -14.01 -15.49 -6.42
C LYS A 428 -12.71 -14.86 -6.86
N TYR A 429 -11.86 -14.54 -5.89
CA TYR A 429 -10.50 -14.11 -6.17
C TYR A 429 -9.59 -15.35 -6.26
N PRO A 430 -8.79 -15.50 -7.33
CA PRO A 430 -8.07 -16.77 -7.58
C PRO A 430 -6.85 -16.96 -6.68
N PHE A 431 -6.29 -15.87 -6.15
CA PHE A 431 -5.06 -15.92 -5.36
C PHE A 431 -5.22 -16.81 -4.13
N LYS A 432 -4.24 -17.69 -3.90
CA LYS A 432 -4.22 -18.61 -2.77
C LYS A 432 -3.30 -18.05 -1.68
N ILE A 433 -3.87 -17.78 -0.51
CA ILE A 433 -3.11 -17.23 0.62
C ILE A 433 -2.43 -18.30 1.49
N HIS A 434 -2.74 -19.59 1.28
CA HIS A 434 -2.18 -20.70 2.06
C HIS A 434 -1.18 -21.51 1.22
N PRO A 435 0.10 -21.08 1.12
CA PRO A 435 1.12 -21.80 0.35
C PRO A 435 1.37 -23.22 0.88
N ARG A 436 1.11 -23.47 2.17
CA ARG A 436 1.22 -24.79 2.84
C ARG A 436 0.34 -25.89 2.27
N GLN A 437 -0.68 -25.54 1.50
CA GLN A 437 -1.50 -26.52 0.77
C GLN A 437 -0.77 -27.13 -0.44
N TYR A 438 0.36 -26.53 -0.83
CA TYR A 438 1.12 -26.88 -2.03
C TYR A 438 2.58 -27.18 -1.72
N MET A 439 3.18 -26.49 -0.74
CA MET A 439 4.58 -26.64 -0.35
C MET A 439 4.71 -27.07 1.11
N ASP A 440 5.70 -27.90 1.40
CA ASP A 440 6.07 -28.26 2.77
C ASP A 440 6.97 -27.21 3.45
N LEU A 441 7.29 -27.44 4.73
CA LEU A 441 8.09 -26.50 5.52
C LEU A 441 9.52 -26.31 4.96
N PRO A 442 10.29 -27.38 4.65
CA PRO A 442 11.57 -27.26 3.97
C PRO A 442 11.52 -26.40 2.69
N GLU A 443 10.48 -26.56 1.88
CA GLU A 443 10.29 -25.82 0.64
C GLU A 443 10.04 -24.32 0.89
N ILE A 444 9.20 -23.98 1.87
CA ILE A 444 8.98 -22.58 2.28
C ILE A 444 10.26 -21.95 2.86
N ASN A 445 11.00 -22.69 3.68
CA ASN A 445 12.28 -22.20 4.22
C ASN A 445 13.30 -21.97 3.10
N SER A 446 13.29 -22.81 2.06
CA SER A 446 14.14 -22.63 0.88
C SER A 446 13.78 -21.36 0.10
N TYR A 447 12.49 -21.04 0.00
CA TYR A 447 12.01 -19.77 -0.56
C TYR A 447 12.52 -18.58 0.27
N GLN A 448 12.36 -18.60 1.59
CA GLN A 448 12.85 -17.52 2.47
C GLN A 448 14.36 -17.31 2.33
N ARG A 449 15.12 -18.42 2.31
CA ARG A 449 16.57 -18.40 2.15
C ARG A 449 17.02 -17.83 0.81
N LEU A 450 16.26 -18.05 -0.27
CA LEU A 450 16.57 -17.47 -1.57
C LEU A 450 16.57 -15.93 -1.52
N PHE A 451 15.58 -15.34 -0.85
CA PHE A 451 15.51 -13.88 -0.67
C PHE A 451 16.59 -13.37 0.28
N GLU A 452 16.85 -14.07 1.39
CA GLU A 452 17.94 -13.75 2.30
C GLU A 452 19.29 -13.69 1.56
N GLU A 453 19.59 -14.71 0.74
CA GLU A 453 20.82 -14.78 -0.04
C GLU A 453 20.90 -13.69 -1.13
N PHE A 454 19.76 -13.24 -1.67
CA PHE A 454 19.71 -12.10 -2.59
C PHE A 454 20.13 -10.82 -1.88
N PHE A 455 19.50 -10.52 -0.74
CA PHE A 455 19.76 -9.29 0.01
C PHE A 455 21.15 -9.26 0.63
N ALA A 456 21.66 -10.39 1.12
CA ALA A 456 23.05 -10.51 1.55
C ALA A 456 24.05 -10.21 0.42
N ARG A 457 23.71 -10.57 -0.83
CA ARG A 457 24.58 -10.28 -1.99
C ARG A 457 24.52 -8.82 -2.42
N THR A 458 23.40 -8.15 -2.22
CA THR A 458 23.19 -6.74 -2.59
C THR A 458 23.50 -5.76 -1.46
N GLN A 459 23.82 -6.23 -0.25
CA GLN A 459 24.01 -5.38 0.95
C GLN A 459 25.01 -4.23 0.77
N ASN A 460 26.04 -4.41 -0.06
CA ASN A 460 27.08 -3.39 -0.30
C ASN A 460 26.76 -2.48 -1.50
N ALA A 461 25.59 -2.62 -2.12
CA ALA A 461 25.20 -1.78 -3.24
C ALA A 461 24.71 -0.43 -2.73
N THR A 462 25.34 0.64 -3.20
CA THR A 462 25.02 2.04 -2.82
C THR A 462 24.23 2.78 -3.90
N THR A 463 23.97 2.13 -5.03
CA THR A 463 23.23 2.70 -6.18
C THR A 463 22.21 1.70 -6.72
N GLY A 464 21.10 2.20 -7.25
CA GLY A 464 20.07 1.43 -7.93
C GLY A 464 20.62 0.65 -9.12
N ARG A 465 21.59 1.22 -9.85
CA ARG A 465 22.30 0.51 -10.93
C ARG A 465 23.09 -0.70 -10.42
N GLN A 466 23.76 -0.60 -9.27
CA GLN A 466 24.47 -1.73 -8.67
C GLN A 466 23.50 -2.81 -8.21
N ILE A 467 22.39 -2.42 -7.55
CA ILE A 467 21.33 -3.35 -7.13
C ILE A 467 20.80 -4.13 -8.34
N MET A 468 20.45 -3.44 -9.43
CA MET A 468 19.96 -4.07 -10.67
C MET A 468 20.98 -5.02 -11.29
N ARG A 469 22.25 -4.60 -11.39
CA ARG A 469 23.31 -5.44 -11.96
C ARG A 469 23.55 -6.69 -11.10
N THR A 470 23.64 -6.53 -9.79
CA THR A 470 23.84 -7.64 -8.85
C THR A 470 22.63 -8.57 -8.85
N GLY A 471 21.42 -8.04 -8.94
CA GLY A 471 20.20 -8.83 -9.03
C GLY A 471 20.12 -9.67 -10.31
N ILE A 472 20.50 -9.11 -11.46
CA ILE A 472 20.60 -9.87 -12.71
C ILE A 472 21.65 -10.99 -12.56
N SER A 473 22.81 -10.70 -11.97
CA SER A 473 23.85 -11.70 -11.72
C SER A 473 23.36 -12.80 -10.77
N PHE A 474 22.63 -12.44 -9.72
CA PHE A 474 22.05 -13.39 -8.78
C PHE A 474 21.04 -14.31 -9.47
N ALA A 475 20.10 -13.74 -10.23
CA ALA A 475 19.11 -14.51 -10.97
C ALA A 475 19.77 -15.47 -11.97
N TRP A 476 20.82 -15.03 -12.65
CA TRP A 476 21.60 -15.88 -13.55
C TRP A 476 22.26 -17.06 -12.82
N ASP A 477 22.91 -16.81 -11.68
CA ASP A 477 23.57 -17.87 -10.91
C ASP A 477 22.56 -18.90 -10.38
N ARG A 478 21.39 -18.45 -9.92
CA ARG A 478 20.30 -19.34 -9.48
C ARG A 478 19.72 -20.15 -10.61
N MET A 479 19.56 -19.55 -11.80
CA MET A 479 19.13 -20.28 -12.99
C MET A 479 20.14 -21.37 -13.37
N GLN A 480 21.45 -21.09 -13.29
CA GLN A 480 22.49 -22.10 -13.56
C GLN A 480 22.53 -23.19 -12.48
N GLN A 481 22.26 -22.86 -11.22
CA GLN A 481 22.12 -23.85 -10.16
C GLN A 481 20.91 -24.75 -10.38
N LEU A 482 19.73 -24.16 -10.61
CA LEU A 482 18.50 -24.90 -10.93
C LEU A 482 18.74 -25.87 -12.08
N ARG A 483 19.37 -25.43 -13.17
CA ARG A 483 19.65 -26.30 -14.33
C ARG A 483 20.56 -27.49 -13.99
N ARG A 484 21.54 -27.31 -13.11
CA ARG A 484 22.44 -28.40 -12.68
C ARG A 484 21.75 -29.40 -11.75
N ASP A 485 20.79 -28.91 -10.97
CA ASP A 485 20.16 -29.65 -9.89
C ASP A 485 18.76 -30.17 -10.23
N ILE A 486 18.14 -29.75 -11.34
CA ILE A 486 16.74 -30.08 -11.68
C ILE A 486 16.49 -31.58 -11.82
N ASP A 487 17.51 -32.38 -12.17
CA ASP A 487 17.39 -33.84 -12.26
C ASP A 487 17.35 -34.52 -10.88
N LYS A 488 17.66 -33.78 -9.80
CA LYS A 488 17.48 -34.27 -8.43
C LYS A 488 15.98 -34.30 -8.12
N PRO A 489 15.43 -35.43 -7.64
CA PRO A 489 14.00 -35.57 -7.35
C PRO A 489 13.44 -34.46 -6.44
N GLU A 490 14.23 -34.07 -5.44
CA GLU A 490 13.89 -33.04 -4.45
C GLU A 490 13.71 -31.66 -5.10
N THR A 491 14.61 -31.31 -6.04
CA THR A 491 14.60 -30.02 -6.73
C THR A 491 13.49 -29.95 -7.79
N ALA A 492 13.30 -31.04 -8.54
CA ALA A 492 12.18 -31.16 -9.49
C ALA A 492 10.83 -30.99 -8.79
N ARG A 493 10.66 -31.67 -7.65
CA ARG A 493 9.45 -31.59 -6.85
C ARG A 493 9.21 -30.16 -6.35
N TYR A 494 10.20 -29.54 -5.71
CA TYR A 494 10.07 -28.17 -5.21
C TYR A 494 9.67 -27.18 -6.32
N PHE A 495 10.34 -27.26 -7.48
CA PHE A 495 10.03 -26.38 -8.60
C PHE A 495 8.60 -26.60 -9.12
N PHE A 496 8.15 -27.86 -9.20
CA PHE A 496 6.78 -28.18 -9.60
C PHE A 496 5.75 -27.69 -8.57
N ASP A 497 5.96 -27.95 -7.28
CA ASP A 497 5.05 -27.59 -6.19
C ASP A 497 4.90 -26.06 -6.08
N TYR A 498 6.01 -25.31 -6.16
CA TYR A 498 5.99 -23.85 -6.22
C TYR A 498 5.30 -23.32 -7.49
N SER A 499 5.62 -23.88 -8.65
CA SER A 499 4.99 -23.49 -9.92
C SER A 499 3.48 -23.78 -9.92
N ASN A 500 3.07 -24.89 -9.32
CA ASN A 500 1.67 -25.27 -9.17
C ASN A 500 0.95 -24.30 -8.23
N TYR A 501 1.55 -23.90 -7.11
CA TYR A 501 1.01 -22.85 -6.24
C TYR A 501 0.76 -21.55 -7.01
N LEU A 502 1.73 -21.09 -7.80
CA LEU A 502 1.60 -19.87 -8.59
C LEU A 502 0.53 -20.00 -9.69
N TYR A 503 0.43 -21.14 -10.36
CA TYR A 503 -0.65 -21.44 -11.31
C TYR A 503 -2.04 -21.44 -10.64
N GLN A 504 -2.19 -22.13 -9.51
CA GLN A 504 -3.46 -22.21 -8.77
C GLN A 504 -3.87 -20.87 -8.18
N SER A 505 -2.90 -19.99 -7.90
CA SER A 505 -3.11 -18.59 -7.52
C SER A 505 -3.45 -17.68 -8.70
N GLY A 506 -3.43 -18.20 -9.93
CA GLY A 506 -3.71 -17.45 -11.16
C GLY A 506 -2.57 -16.58 -11.66
N ILE A 507 -1.39 -16.64 -11.03
CA ILE A 507 -0.19 -15.87 -11.42
C ILE A 507 0.35 -16.36 -12.76
N PHE A 508 0.18 -17.65 -13.08
CA PHE A 508 0.45 -18.22 -14.40
C PHE A 508 -0.83 -18.74 -15.03
N LYS A 509 -0.94 -18.62 -16.36
CA LYS A 509 -2.12 -19.07 -17.12
C LYS A 509 -2.04 -20.55 -17.51
N ASP A 510 -0.83 -21.04 -17.68
CA ASP A 510 -0.59 -22.41 -18.10
C ASP A 510 -0.24 -23.26 -16.88
N GLU A 511 -0.78 -24.48 -16.83
CA GLU A 511 -0.42 -25.46 -15.81
C GLU A 511 1.06 -25.84 -15.96
N PRO A 512 1.82 -25.92 -14.85
CA PRO A 512 3.20 -26.40 -14.93
C PRO A 512 3.21 -27.82 -15.47
N LYS A 513 4.08 -28.07 -16.46
CA LYS A 513 4.35 -29.43 -16.92
C LYS A 513 5.47 -30.01 -16.09
N ASP A 514 5.42 -31.30 -15.83
CA ASP A 514 6.53 -32.01 -15.21
C ASP A 514 7.80 -31.84 -16.05
N VAL A 515 8.78 -31.15 -15.47
CA VAL A 515 9.97 -30.68 -16.19
C VAL A 515 11.00 -31.80 -16.37
N SER A 516 10.92 -32.84 -15.53
CA SER A 516 11.84 -34.00 -15.53
C SER A 516 11.88 -34.74 -16.87
N LYS A 517 10.76 -34.76 -17.61
CA LYS A 517 10.67 -35.41 -18.92
C LYS A 517 11.41 -34.65 -20.03
N TYR A 518 11.60 -33.34 -19.89
CA TYR A 518 12.16 -32.48 -20.95
C TYR A 518 13.67 -32.24 -20.83
N PHE A 519 14.25 -32.35 -19.63
CA PHE A 519 15.69 -32.20 -19.40
C PHE A 519 16.49 -33.43 -19.84
N ASN A 520 15.92 -34.62 -19.75
CA ASN A 520 16.54 -35.89 -20.15
C ASN A 520 16.77 -36.03 -21.67
N GLU A 521 16.05 -35.29 -22.51
CA GLU A 521 16.10 -35.45 -23.98
C GLU A 521 17.12 -34.53 -24.68
N ASP A 522 17.83 -33.64 -23.96
CA ASP A 522 18.60 -32.57 -24.63
C ASP A 522 19.85 -32.14 -23.84
N THR A 523 20.88 -33.01 -23.82
CA THR A 523 22.19 -32.75 -23.18
C THR A 523 23.09 -31.78 -23.96
N GLU A 524 22.76 -31.45 -25.23
CA GLU A 524 23.64 -30.65 -26.11
C GLU A 524 23.13 -29.24 -26.48
N SER A 525 21.93 -28.84 -26.05
CA SER A 525 21.39 -27.54 -26.48
C SER A 525 21.75 -26.37 -25.55
N SER A 526 22.19 -25.25 -26.16
CA SER A 526 22.55 -23.99 -25.48
C SER A 526 21.44 -23.53 -24.53
N ILE A 527 21.79 -22.80 -23.46
CA ILE A 527 20.90 -22.23 -22.43
C ILE A 527 19.61 -21.59 -23.01
N TRP A 528 19.66 -21.02 -24.21
CA TRP A 528 18.52 -20.41 -24.90
C TRP A 528 17.50 -21.39 -25.52
N LYS A 529 17.86 -22.66 -25.76
CA LYS A 529 17.00 -23.68 -26.38
C LYS A 529 16.29 -24.56 -25.35
N SER A 530 16.92 -24.89 -24.23
CA SER A 530 16.28 -25.59 -23.11
C SER A 530 15.31 -24.68 -22.36
N SER A 531 15.72 -23.44 -22.06
CA SER A 531 14.82 -22.39 -21.53
C SER A 531 13.65 -22.07 -22.46
N ARG A 532 13.74 -22.34 -23.77
CA ARG A 532 12.63 -22.22 -24.73
C ARG A 532 11.49 -23.23 -24.50
N ARG A 533 11.74 -24.34 -23.78
CA ARG A 533 10.75 -25.38 -23.47
C ARG A 533 10.07 -25.18 -22.10
N GLU A 534 10.74 -24.57 -21.13
CA GLU A 534 10.14 -24.01 -19.89
C GLU A 534 9.50 -22.64 -20.12
N TRP A 535 9.97 -21.92 -21.15
CA TRP A 535 9.48 -20.61 -21.56
C TRP A 535 7.96 -20.53 -21.70
N PRO A 536 7.18 -21.53 -22.16
CA PRO A 536 5.73 -21.39 -22.24
C PRO A 536 5.10 -21.06 -20.89
N PHE A 537 5.50 -21.75 -19.82
CA PHE A 537 5.02 -21.48 -18.46
C PHE A 537 5.44 -20.08 -17.99
N LEU A 538 6.73 -19.73 -18.09
CA LEU A 538 7.22 -18.39 -17.72
C LEU A 538 6.65 -17.26 -18.62
N ARG A 539 6.35 -17.53 -19.91
CA ARG A 539 5.61 -16.65 -20.84
C ARG A 539 4.17 -16.48 -20.41
N SER A 540 3.60 -17.48 -19.73
CA SER A 540 2.19 -17.51 -19.35
C SER A 540 1.87 -16.59 -18.16
N LEU A 541 2.86 -15.83 -17.67
CA LEU A 541 2.71 -14.85 -16.60
C LEU A 541 1.45 -14.02 -16.82
N ASN A 542 0.57 -14.07 -15.85
CA ASN A 542 -0.70 -13.38 -15.84
C ASN A 542 -0.52 -12.00 -15.22
N ARG A 543 -0.04 -11.05 -16.03
CA ARG A 543 0.13 -9.64 -15.61
C ARG A 543 -1.14 -9.07 -14.99
N ASP A 544 -2.30 -9.45 -15.52
CA ASP A 544 -3.61 -9.00 -15.06
C ASP A 544 -3.90 -9.46 -13.63
N MET A 545 -3.39 -10.62 -13.21
CA MET A 545 -3.47 -11.04 -11.81
C MET A 545 -2.52 -10.27 -10.92
N LEU A 546 -1.30 -10.01 -11.38
CA LEU A 546 -0.32 -9.24 -10.60
C LEU A 546 -0.81 -7.80 -10.38
N GLU A 547 -1.27 -7.14 -11.43
CA GLU A 547 -1.90 -5.81 -11.37
C GLU A 547 -3.07 -5.80 -10.39
N LEU A 548 -3.94 -6.82 -10.45
CA LEU A 548 -5.07 -6.96 -9.54
C LEU A 548 -4.66 -7.17 -8.08
N SER A 549 -3.63 -8.00 -7.83
CA SER A 549 -3.12 -8.26 -6.48
C SER A 549 -2.51 -7.01 -5.86
N ILE A 550 -1.76 -6.23 -6.65
CA ILE A 550 -1.21 -4.95 -6.20
C ILE A 550 -2.33 -3.96 -5.93
N TYR A 551 -3.29 -3.83 -6.85
CA TYR A 551 -4.39 -2.88 -6.72
C TYR A 551 -5.20 -3.10 -5.43
N PHE A 552 -5.52 -4.34 -5.07
CA PHE A 552 -6.25 -4.60 -3.83
C PHE A 552 -5.40 -4.61 -2.56
N HIS A 553 -4.07 -4.56 -2.71
CA HIS A 553 -3.15 -4.38 -1.61
C HIS A 553 -3.03 -2.91 -1.22
N ILE A 554 -2.88 -2.01 -2.19
CA ILE A 554 -2.67 -0.58 -1.94
C ILE A 554 -3.87 0.09 -1.25
N ILE A 555 -3.64 1.21 -0.56
CA ILE A 555 -4.67 1.94 0.21
C ILE A 555 -5.89 2.27 -0.67
N TYR A 556 -5.65 2.80 -1.87
CA TYR A 556 -6.73 3.20 -2.80
C TYR A 556 -7.67 2.06 -3.18
N GLY A 557 -7.17 0.86 -3.48
CA GLY A 557 -8.04 -0.26 -3.83
C GLY A 557 -8.63 -0.97 -2.62
N SER A 558 -7.89 -1.05 -1.51
CA SER A 558 -8.32 -1.76 -0.30
C SER A 558 -9.44 -1.03 0.47
N LYS A 559 -9.45 0.31 0.50
CA LYS A 559 -10.48 1.12 1.21
C LYS A 559 -11.92 0.75 0.83
N HIS A 560 -12.13 0.30 -0.40
CA HIS A 560 -13.46 -0.06 -0.91
C HIS A 560 -14.01 -1.37 -0.31
N PHE A 561 -13.16 -2.23 0.25
CA PHE A 561 -13.60 -3.41 0.99
C PHE A 561 -14.05 -3.08 2.41
N LEU A 562 -13.46 -2.04 3.00
CA LEU A 562 -13.66 -1.67 4.41
C LEU A 562 -15.05 -1.08 4.70
N LYS A 563 -15.75 -0.59 3.66
CA LYS A 563 -17.15 -0.10 3.77
C LYS A 563 -18.19 -1.22 3.97
N LYS A 564 -17.76 -2.47 4.19
CA LYS A 564 -18.62 -3.64 4.40
C LYS A 564 -18.53 -4.14 5.84
N ASN A 565 -19.41 -5.07 6.22
CA ASN A 565 -19.29 -5.73 7.52
C ASN A 565 -18.11 -6.73 7.51
N PRO A 566 -17.15 -6.62 8.43
CA PRO A 566 -16.02 -7.55 8.52
C PRO A 566 -16.40 -8.89 9.15
N ARG A 567 -15.60 -9.92 8.86
CA ARG A 567 -15.45 -11.10 9.71
C ARG A 567 -14.43 -10.77 10.80
N LYS A 568 -14.85 -10.88 12.06
CA LYS A 568 -13.99 -10.59 13.22
C LYS A 568 -13.36 -11.88 13.72
N LYS A 569 -12.02 -11.90 13.78
CA LYS A 569 -11.24 -12.93 14.48
C LYS A 569 -10.65 -12.31 15.73
N ILE A 570 -10.97 -12.92 16.87
CA ILE A 570 -10.45 -12.54 18.20
C ILE A 570 -9.21 -13.37 18.50
#